data_AF-A0A9Q0TIM5-F1
#
_entry.id   AF-A0A9Q0TIM5-F1
#
_cell.length_a   1.000
_cell.length_b   1.000
_cell.length_c   1.000
_cell.angle_alpha   90.00
_cell.angle_beta   90.00
_cell.angle_gamma   90.00
#
_symmetry.space_group_name_H-M   'P 1'
#
loop_
_entity.id
_entity.type
_entity.pdbx_description
1 polymer ?
#
loop_
_entity_poly.entity_id
_entity_poly.type
_entity_poly.pdbx_seq_one_letter_code
_entity_poly.pdbx_strand_id
1 'polypeptide(L)' 'MGIIRSGFSFIAGTVFGVYVAQNYNVPNVKKIANTGLIIAKHFEENYRKPKKREGDD' A
#
# COMPACT_ATOMS: atom_id res chain seq x y z
N MET A 1 11.24 6.73 -34.37
CA MET A 1 11.60 7.13 -32.99
C MET A 1 11.72 5.85 -32.18
N GLY A 2 12.95 5.45 -31.84
CA GLY A 2 13.21 4.10 -31.31
C GLY A 2 12.85 3.92 -29.83
N ILE A 3 12.93 2.66 -29.39
CA ILE A 3 12.63 2.17 -28.03
C ILE A 3 13.32 3.03 -26.94
N ILE A 4 14.51 3.56 -27.23
CA ILE A 4 15.27 4.41 -26.29
C ILE A 4 14.57 5.76 -26.07
N ARG A 5 13.97 6.37 -27.11
CA ARG A 5 13.28 7.67 -26.99
C ARG A 5 11.89 7.54 -26.36
N SER A 6 11.19 6.43 -26.58
CA SER A 6 9.87 6.17 -25.98
C SER A 6 9.94 5.53 -24.59
N GLY A 7 11.00 4.78 -24.28
CA GLY A 7 11.17 4.05 -23.02
C GLY A 7 12.12 4.68 -22.01
N PHE A 8 12.71 5.85 -22.30
CA PHE A 8 13.69 6.51 -21.42
C PHE A 8 13.20 6.65 -19.98
N SER A 9 11.97 7.17 -19.79
CA SER A 9 11.40 7.37 -18.44
C SER A 9 11.24 6.06 -17.67
N PHE A 10 10.93 4.96 -18.36
CA PHE A 10 10.82 3.64 -17.73
C PHE A 10 12.19 3.13 -17.27
N ILE A 11 13.21 3.26 -18.13
CA ILE A 11 14.58 2.85 -17.80
C ILE A 11 15.14 3.71 -16.67
N ALA A 12 15.02 5.04 -16.78
CA ALA A 12 15.48 5.99 -15.77
C ALA A 12 14.78 5.75 -14.42
N GLY A 13 13.46 5.55 -14.43
CA GLY A 13 12.69 5.22 -13.23
C GLY A 13 13.10 3.89 -12.60
N THR A 14 13.40 2.88 -13.42
CA THR A 14 13.85 1.56 -12.93
C THR A 14 15.22 1.66 -12.26
N VAL A 15 16.19 2.32 -12.90
CA VAL A 15 17.54 2.51 -12.33
C VAL A 15 17.48 3.30 -11.03
N PHE A 16 16.69 4.39 -11.00
CA PHE A 16 16.47 5.16 -9.78
C PHE A 16 15.83 4.33 -8.68
N GLY A 17 14.82 3.52 -9.00
CA GLY A 17 14.16 2.63 -8.05
C GLY A 17 15.12 1.60 -7.44
N VAL A 18 16.00 1.00 -8.25
CA VAL A 18 17.04 0.08 -7.78
C VAL A 18 18.03 0.78 -6.85
N TYR A 19 18.47 1.99 -7.21
CA TYR A 19 19.38 2.77 -6.36
C TYR A 19 18.76 3.06 -4.98
N VAL A 20 17.49 3.49 -4.94
CA VAL A 20 16.77 3.73 -3.69
C VAL A 20 16.64 2.43 -2.87
N ALA A 21 16.30 1.32 -3.52
CA ALA A 21 16.15 0.02 -2.85
C ALA A 21 17.44 -0.53 -2.25
N GLN A 22 18.60 -0.17 -2.82
CA GLN A 22 19.91 -0.56 -2.32
C GLN A 22 20.46 0.40 -1.26
N ASN A 23 20.22 1.71 -1.41
CA ASN A 23 20.80 2.74 -0.55
C ASN A 23 19.93 3.11 0.66
N TYR A 24 18.68 2.65 0.71
CA TYR A 24 17.77 2.85 1.82
C TYR A 24 17.16 1.52 2.27
N ASN A 25 16.88 1.41 3.57
CA ASN A 25 16.12 0.30 4.11
C ASN A 25 14.66 0.42 3.67
N VAL A 26 14.32 -0.11 2.49
CA VAL A 26 12.96 -0.10 1.99
C VAL A 26 12.13 -1.07 2.84
N PRO A 27 11.10 -0.56 3.55
CA PRO A 27 10.31 -1.40 4.43
C PRO A 27 9.48 -2.40 3.62
N ASN A 28 9.23 -3.56 4.20
CA ASN A 28 8.45 -4.60 3.55
C ASN A 28 6.99 -4.12 3.34
N VAL A 29 6.65 -3.81 2.09
CA VAL A 29 5.33 -3.28 1.70
C VAL A 29 4.20 -4.22 2.11
N LYS A 30 4.40 -5.54 2.03
CA LYS A 30 3.41 -6.54 2.46
C LYS A 30 3.13 -6.42 3.96
N LYS A 31 4.16 -6.18 4.78
CA LYS A 31 4.01 -6.01 6.23
C LYS A 31 3.26 -4.73 6.55
N ILE A 32 3.58 -3.63 5.86
CA ILE A 32 2.88 -2.35 6.02
C ILE A 32 1.41 -2.50 5.63
N ALA A 33 1.11 -3.11 4.48
CA ALA A 33 -0.25 -3.31 4.01
C ALA A 33 -1.07 -4.17 4.99
N ASN A 34 -0.51 -5.28 5.46
CA ASN A 34 -1.17 -6.14 6.46
C ASN A 34 -1.44 -5.39 7.77
N THR A 35 -0.47 -4.60 8.24
CA THR A 35 -0.63 -3.80 9.46
C THR A 35 -1.71 -2.73 9.27
N GLY A 36 -1.73 -2.07 8.11
CA GLY A 36 -2.77 -1.11 7.74
C GLY A 36 -4.17 -1.74 7.71
N LEU A 37 -4.31 -2.94 7.17
CA LEU A 37 -5.58 -3.68 7.19
C LEU A 37 -6.05 -4.02 8.61
N ILE A 38 -5.12 -4.41 9.49
CA ILE A 38 -5.45 -4.71 10.89
C ILE A 38 -5.90 -3.42 11.60
N ILE A 39 -5.17 -2.31 11.42
CA ILE A 39 -5.55 -1.02 11.99
C ILE A 39 -6.91 -0.56 11.46
N ALA A 40 -7.16 -0.71 10.16
CA ALA A 40 -8.43 -0.36 9.55
C ALA A 40 -9.59 -1.19 10.13
N LYS A 41 -9.40 -2.50 10.32
CA LYS A 41 -10.40 -3.35 10.99
C LYS A 41 -10.63 -2.95 12.44
N HIS A 42 -9.56 -2.66 13.18
CA HIS A 42 -9.69 -2.23 14.57
C HIS A 42 -10.45 -0.89 14.67
N PHE A 43 -10.19 0.02 13.73
CA PHE A 43 -10.94 1.27 13.61
C PHE A 43 -12.40 1.00 13.25
N GLU A 44 -12.66 0.12 12.27
CA GLU A 44 -14.03 -0.30 11.94
C GLU A 44 -14.75 -0.86 13.17
N GLU A 45 -14.15 -1.82 13.89
CA GLU A 45 -14.74 -2.44 15.07
C GLU A 45 -15.03 -1.44 16.20
N ASN A 46 -14.12 -0.51 16.47
CA ASN A 46 -14.29 0.49 17.52
C ASN A 46 -15.38 1.52 17.20
N TYR A 47 -15.56 1.88 15.94
CA TYR A 47 -16.51 2.91 15.52
C TYR A 47 -17.79 2.36 14.88
N ARG A 48 -17.87 1.04 14.69
CA ARG A 48 -19.06 0.38 14.14
C ARG A 48 -20.20 0.51 15.14
N LYS A 49 -21.31 1.10 14.68
CA LYS A 49 -22.55 1.14 15.45
C LYS A 49 -22.96 -0.30 15.84
N PRO A 50 -23.35 -0.54 17.11
CA PRO A 50 -23.83 -1.85 17.52
C PRO A 50 -25.01 -2.26 16.63
N LYS A 51 -25.01 -3.50 16.15
CA LYS A 51 -26.14 -4.01 15.38
C LYS A 51 -27.37 -4.00 16.29
N LYS A 52 -28.49 -3.41 15.83
CA LYS A 52 -29.78 -3.52 16.50
C LYS A 52 -30.07 -5.02 16.64
N ARG A 53 -30.44 -5.47 17.85
CA ARG A 53 -30.90 -6.85 18.04
C ARG A 53 -32.17 -7.01 17.21
N GLU A 54 -32.22 -8.05 16.39
CA GLU A 54 -33.41 -8.42 15.64
C GLU A 54 -34.49 -8.77 16.68
N GLY A 55 -35.45 -7.88 16.90
CA GLY A 55 -36.47 -8.02 17.96
C GLY A 55 -36.75 -6.79 18.83
N ASP A 56 -36.15 -5.63 18.53
CA ASP A 56 -36.59 -4.35 19.08
C ASP A 56 -37.42 -3.64 17.98
N ASP A 57 -38.74 -3.85 18.04
CA ASP A 57 -39.85 -3.51 17.11
C ASP A 57 -40.02 -4.35 15.83
#